data_AF-A0A4V3NA53-F1
#
_entry.id   AF-A0A4V3NA53-F1
#
_cell.length_a   1.000
_cell.length_b   1.000
_cell.length_c   1.000
_cell.angle_alpha   90.00
_cell.angle_beta   90.00
_cell.angle_gamma   90.00
#
_symmetry.space_group_name_H-M   'P 1'
#
loop_
_entity.id
_entity.type
_entity.pdbx_description
1 polymer ?
#
loop_
_entity_poly.entity_id
_entity_poly.type
_entity_poly.pdbx_seq_one_letter_code
_entity_poly.pdbx_strand_id
1 'polypeptide(L)' 'MSKKYDVTIVETVIHTFTITVEPDEIGPGETLSGVAEEIFLNSMHADLENHCEAIVHREVENVTPQQAEAA' A
#
# COMPACT_ATOMS: atom_id res chain seq x y z
N MET A 1 32.99 1.52 -18.85
CA MET A 1 32.78 1.86 -17.42
C MET A 1 31.31 2.19 -17.23
N SER A 2 30.56 1.39 -16.47
CA SER A 2 29.16 1.69 -16.12
C SER A 2 29.12 2.72 -14.99
N LYS A 3 28.24 3.72 -15.09
CA LYS A 3 27.97 4.69 -14.02
C LYS A 3 26.71 4.26 -13.26
N LYS A 4 26.69 4.46 -11.94
CA LYS A 4 25.53 4.18 -11.08
C LYS A 4 24.90 5.49 -10.61
N TYR A 5 23.59 5.48 -10.42
CA TYR A 5 22.81 6.63 -9.99
C TYR A 5 21.76 6.17 -8.97
N ASP A 6 21.55 6.96 -7.93
CA ASP A 6 20.42 6.86 -7.02
C ASP A 6 19.26 7.67 -7.60
N VAL A 7 18.07 7.07 -7.67
CA VAL A 7 16.84 7.72 -8.13
C VAL A 7 15.86 7.75 -6.96
N THR A 8 15.45 8.94 -6.55
CA THR A 8 14.38 9.13 -5.57
C THR A 8 13.08 9.36 -6.33
N ILE A 9 12.03 8.63 -5.97
CA ILE A 9 10.69 8.79 -6.54
C ILE A 9 9.68 9.08 -5.43
N VAL A 10 8.68 9.88 -5.78
CA VAL A 10 7.46 10.06 -4.99
C VAL A 10 6.36 9.31 -5.72
N GLU A 11 5.70 8.40 -4.99
CA GLU A 11 4.66 7.55 -5.55
C GLU A 11 3.39 7.61 -4.73
N THR A 12 2.25 7.57 -5.42
CA THR A 12 0.94 7.32 -4.81
C THR A 12 0.48 5.95 -5.24
N VAL A 13 0.44 5.04 -4.28
CA VAL A 13 -0.03 3.66 -4.45
C VAL A 13 -1.41 3.51 -3.83
N ILE A 14 -2.34 2.92 -4.56
CA ILE A 14 -3.66 2.56 -4.08
C ILE A 14 -3.68 1.04 -3.91
N HIS A 15 -3.97 0.60 -2.68
CA HIS A 15 -4.23 -0.79 -2.38
C HIS A 15 -5.73 -1.02 -2.22
N THR A 16 -6.22 -2.12 -2.77
CA THR A 16 -7.59 -2.60 -2.60
C THR A 16 -7.52 -3.96 -1.92
N PHE A 17 -8.30 -4.12 -0.86
CA PHE A 17 -8.35 -5.35 -0.08
C PHE A 17 -9.75 -5.94 -0.12
N THR A 18 -9.83 -7.26 0.02
CA THR A 18 -11.10 -7.96 0.21
C THR A 18 -11.30 -8.24 1.70
N ILE A 19 -12.43 -7.77 2.24
CA ILE A 19 -12.89 -8.07 3.60
C ILE A 19 -14.09 -9.00 3.50
N THR A 20 -14.03 -10.08 4.27
CA THR A 20 -15.20 -10.92 4.52
C THR A 20 -15.88 -10.42 5.78
N VAL A 21 -17.19 -10.20 5.72
CA VAL A 21 -18.02 -9.85 6.87
C VAL A 21 -19.09 -10.92 6.99
N GLU A 22 -19.11 -11.60 8.12
CA GLU A 22 -20.12 -12.61 8.42
C GLU A 22 -21.40 -11.94 8.97
N PRO A 23 -22.61 -12.41 8.61
CA PRO A 23 -23.86 -11.76 9.02
C PRO A 23 -24.08 -11.67 10.54
N ASP A 24 -23.47 -12.56 11.32
CA ASP A 24 -23.53 -12.59 12.78
C ASP A 24 -22.58 -11.60 13.46
N GLU A 25 -21.64 -11.01 12.71
CA GLU A 25 -20.77 -9.93 13.17
C GLU A 25 -21.47 -8.56 13.16
N ILE A 26 -22.66 -8.45 12.55
CA ILE A 26 -23.38 -7.18 12.39
C ILE A 26 -24.29 -6.94 13.59
N GLY A 27 -23.88 -6.02 14.45
CA GLY A 27 -24.66 -5.58 15.60
C GLY A 27 -25.93 -4.79 15.22
N PRO A 28 -26.89 -4.68 16.16
CA PRO A 28 -28.10 -3.89 15.93
C PRO A 28 -27.77 -2.41 15.72
N GLY A 29 -28.07 -1.90 14.53
CA GLY A 29 -27.82 -0.51 14.14
C GLY A 29 -26.51 -0.28 13.41
N GLU A 30 -25.69 -1.31 13.23
CA GLU A 30 -24.45 -1.23 12.44
C GLU A 30 -24.73 -1.43 10.95
N THR A 31 -23.78 -1.00 10.13
CA THR A 31 -23.83 -1.18 8.67
C THR A 31 -22.71 -2.09 8.23
N LEU A 32 -22.94 -2.89 7.19
CA LEU A 32 -21.94 -3.77 6.58
C LEU A 32 -20.63 -3.02 6.28
N SER A 33 -20.71 -1.80 5.76
CA SER A 33 -19.55 -0.98 5.46
C SER A 33 -18.76 -0.58 6.70
N GLY A 34 -19.44 -0.28 7.81
CA GLY A 34 -18.79 0.08 9.07
C GLY A 34 -18.07 -1.11 9.70
N VAL A 35 -18.71 -2.29 9.69
CA VAL A 35 -18.09 -3.52 10.20
C VAL A 35 -16.88 -3.92 9.34
N ALA A 36 -17.00 -3.81 8.00
CA ALA A 36 -15.87 -4.07 7.11
C ALA A 36 -14.67 -3.12 7.35
N GLU A 37 -14.94 -1.84 7.62
CA GLU A 37 -13.92 -0.85 7.95
C GLU A 37 -13.23 -1.20 9.29
N GLU A 38 -13.99 -1.58 10.31
CA GLU A 38 -13.45 -1.99 11.60
C GLU A 38 -12.57 -3.25 11.48
N ILE A 39 -13.02 -4.26 10.74
CA ILE A 39 -12.22 -5.47 10.48
C ILE A 39 -10.92 -5.10 9.78
N PHE A 40 -10.97 -4.23 8.76
CA PHE A 40 -9.78 -3.78 8.06
C PHE A 40 -8.79 -3.06 8.99
N LEU A 41 -9.27 -2.14 9.83
CA LEU A 41 -8.42 -1.36 10.74
C LEU A 41 -7.81 -2.18 11.87
N ASN A 42 -8.48 -3.26 12.31
CA ASN A 42 -8.02 -4.12 13.38
C ASN A 42 -7.20 -5.33 12.91
N SER A 43 -7.23 -5.66 11.62
CA SER A 43 -6.44 -6.74 11.04
C SER A 43 -4.98 -6.31 10.83
N MET A 44 -4.03 -7.21 11.05
CA MET A 44 -2.67 -6.98 10.58
C MET A 44 -2.67 -7.10 9.06
N HIS A 45 -2.06 -6.14 8.35
CA HIS A 45 -2.05 -6.10 6.87
C HIS A 45 -1.63 -7.40 6.17
N ALA A 46 -0.90 -8.29 6.85
CA ALA A 46 -0.50 -9.60 6.32
C ALA A 46 -1.64 -10.62 6.23
N ASP A 47 -2.70 -10.44 7.02
CA ASP A 47 -3.85 -11.35 7.08
C ASP A 47 -4.96 -10.97 6.09
N LEU A 48 -4.82 -9.83 5.42
CA LEU A 48 -5.78 -9.30 4.45
C LEU A 48 -5.46 -9.76 3.04
N GLU A 49 -6.47 -10.24 2.31
CA GLU A 49 -6.32 -10.56 0.90
C GLU A 49 -6.17 -9.26 0.09
N ASN A 50 -4.95 -9.00 -0.38
CA ASN A 50 -4.70 -7.93 -1.34
C ASN A 50 -5.31 -8.31 -2.69
N HIS A 51 -6.39 -7.61 -3.03
CA HIS A 51 -7.13 -7.82 -4.27
C HIS A 51 -6.46 -7.12 -5.46
N CYS A 52 -5.96 -5.91 -5.24
CA CYS A 52 -5.39 -5.09 -6.29
C CYS A 52 -4.43 -4.04 -5.73
N GLU A 53 -3.38 -3.75 -6.50
CA GLU A 53 -2.47 -2.64 -6.27
C GLU A 53 -2.32 -1.84 -7.57
N ALA A 54 -2.45 -0.53 -7.47
CA ALA A 54 -2.32 0.37 -8.62
C ALA A 54 -1.49 1.61 -8.25
N ILE A 55 -0.59 1.99 -9.15
CA ILE A 55 0.18 3.23 -9.04
C ILE A 55 -0.53 4.29 -9.87
N VAL A 56 -1.10 5.29 -9.21
CA VAL A 56 -1.86 6.36 -9.88
C VAL A 56 -1.01 7.58 -10.18
N HIS A 57 0.10 7.73 -9.46
CA HIS A 57 1.04 8.81 -9.67
C HIS A 57 2.45 8.36 -9.31
N ARG A 58 3.40 8.72 -10.17
CA ARG A 58 4.84 8.47 -9.98
C ARG A 58 5.60 9.65 -10.57
N GLU A 59 6.42 10.28 -9.76
CA GLU A 59 7.29 11.37 -10.16
C GLU A 59 8.72 11.09 -9.68
N VAL A 60 9.70 11.47 -10.50
CA VAL A 60 11.11 11.45 -10.10
C VAL A 60 11.40 12.74 -9.35
N GLU A 61 11.70 12.63 -8.07
CA GLU A 61 12.08 13.78 -7.23
C GLU A 61 13.55 14.14 -7.45
N ASN A 62 14.44 13.15 -7.54
CA ASN A 62 15.88 13.40 -7.66
C ASN A 62 16.62 12.27 -8.38
N VAL A 63 17.74 12.61 -9.02
CA VAL A 63 18.69 11.68 -9.64
C VAL A 63 20.11 12.09 -9.26
N THR A 64 20.78 11.30 -8.45
CA THR A 64 22.13 11.61 -7.93
C THR A 64 23.13 10.57 -8.43
N PRO A 65 24.27 10.96 -9.05
CA PRO A 65 25.32 10.00 -9.37
C PRO A 65 25.89 9.39 -8.09
N GLN A 66 25.99 8.06 -8.04
CA GLN A 66 26.79 7.42 -7.00
C GLN A 66 28.26 7.69 -7.31
N GLN A 67 28.98 8.31 -6.38
CA GLN A 67 30.43 8.42 -6.49
C GLN A 67 31.02 7.01 -6.52
N ALA A 68 31.95 6.76 -7.43
CA ALA A 68 32.71 5.52 -7.41
C ALA A 68 33.37 5.40 -6.03
N GLU A 69 33.19 4.27 -5.34
CA GLU A 69 33.99 3.95 -4.16
C GLU A 69 35.46 4.21 -4.52
N ALA A 70 36.10 5.13 -3.81
CA ALA A 70 37.53 5.36 -3.95
C ALA A 70 38.22 4.06 -3.52
N ALA A 71 38.68 3.30 -4.50
CA ALA A 71 39.45 2.07 -4.34
C ALA A 71 40.82 2.35 -3.70
#